data_AF-A0A945CG63-F1
#
_entry.id   AF-A0A945CG63-F1
#
_cell.length_a   1.000
_cell.length_b   1.000
_cell.length_c   1.000
_cell.angle_alpha   90.00
_cell.angle_beta   90.00
_cell.angle_gamma   90.00
#
_symmetry.space_group_name_H-M   'P 1'
#
loop_
_entity.id
_entity.type
_entity.pdbx_description
1 polymer ?
#
loop_
_entity_poly.entity_id
_entity_poly.type
_entity_poly.pdbx_seq_one_letter_code
_entity_poly.pdbx_strand_id
1 'polypeptide(L)'
;MKKTAAHTAETNLMKRTLTLGSILCLLLPTAVETAWGQSTGYRLRTDRVEIQTRSHWQTWSFPGDMVDISNAGSIQSKFVESPQNAARNVADFTYEIAGNLRDQYDNSFTAEDNKLMARGGVKKVGSRPSQAPLILDGDPLTFWEPSFDDPSQNWVLEIDLGRLVSATRIVLHFADDGDPFLQFRLHAAAGQNPFGTSDRSGALDYVLVGGTTQPNREQREFEFDLEPLDSYAEEWTG
;
A
#
# COMPACT_ATOMS: atom_id res chain seq x y z
N MET A 1 88.16 -16.51 40.06
CA MET A 1 88.90 -15.56 40.94
C MET A 1 88.00 -15.17 42.10
N LYS A 2 88.48 -15.38 43.34
CA LYS A 2 88.16 -14.73 44.66
C LYS A 2 86.67 -14.37 44.95
N LYS A 3 86.09 -14.62 46.14
CA LYS A 3 86.53 -15.14 47.44
C LYS A 3 85.26 -15.39 48.30
N THR A 4 85.45 -16.23 49.31
CA THR A 4 84.58 -16.88 50.30
C THR A 4 83.93 -15.97 51.38
N ALA A 5 82.92 -16.55 52.07
CA ALA A 5 82.57 -16.49 53.52
C ALA A 5 81.26 -15.75 53.87
N ALA A 6 80.21 -16.42 54.40
CA ALA A 6 79.93 -16.90 55.78
C ALA A 6 79.04 -15.89 56.55
N HIS A 7 77.76 -16.16 56.80
CA HIS A 7 77.08 -16.89 57.90
C HIS A 7 76.70 -16.03 59.14
N THR A 8 75.39 -16.11 59.48
CA THR A 8 74.78 -16.13 60.83
C THR A 8 74.03 -14.89 61.38
N ALA A 9 72.72 -15.12 61.63
CA ALA A 9 71.77 -14.58 62.63
C ALA A 9 71.44 -13.06 62.61
N GLU A 10 70.22 -12.57 62.90
CA GLU A 10 69.35 -12.85 64.05
C GLU A 10 67.84 -12.51 63.81
N THR A 11 67.07 -12.88 64.83
CA THR A 11 65.63 -13.03 65.06
C THR A 11 64.71 -11.79 65.08
N ASN A 12 63.43 -12.07 64.76
CA ASN A 12 62.16 -11.45 65.18
C ASN A 12 62.21 -10.38 66.29
N LEU A 13 61.53 -9.24 66.07
CA LEU A 13 60.57 -8.73 67.07
C LEU A 13 59.47 -7.83 66.46
N MET A 14 58.24 -8.29 66.62
CA MET A 14 56.98 -7.62 66.36
C MET A 14 56.77 -6.46 67.36
N LYS A 15 56.48 -5.25 66.89
CA LYS A 15 55.89 -4.18 67.71
C LYS A 15 54.71 -3.54 66.98
N ARG A 16 53.52 -3.74 67.57
CA ARG A 16 52.26 -3.07 67.24
C ARG A 16 52.31 -1.61 67.71
N THR A 17 51.80 -0.70 66.89
CA THR A 17 51.12 0.52 67.39
C THR A 17 50.13 0.99 66.32
N LEU A 18 48.86 1.08 66.71
CA LEU A 18 47.75 1.64 65.93
C LEU A 18 47.87 3.17 65.87
N THR A 19 47.55 3.74 64.71
CA THR A 19 47.06 5.12 64.61
C THR A 19 45.97 5.21 63.54
N LEU A 20 44.85 5.81 63.94
CA LEU A 20 43.62 6.08 63.19
C LEU A 20 43.89 6.75 61.83
N GLY A 21 43.27 6.24 60.77
CA GLY A 21 43.16 6.90 59.46
C GLY A 21 41.69 7.15 59.12
N SER A 22 41.34 8.42 58.93
CA SER A 22 40.02 8.94 58.60
C SER A 22 39.43 8.31 57.33
N ILE A 23 38.20 7.80 57.42
CA ILE A 23 37.42 7.38 56.26
C ILE A 23 36.67 8.59 55.70
N LEU A 24 37.10 9.05 54.54
CA LEU A 24 36.39 9.99 53.69
C LEU A 24 35.22 9.25 53.02
N CYS A 25 34.00 9.41 53.54
CA CYS A 25 32.79 8.91 52.89
C CYS A 25 32.49 9.73 51.63
N LEU A 26 32.76 9.15 50.46
CA LEU A 26 32.23 9.60 49.17
C LEU A 26 30.72 9.36 49.14
N LEU A 27 29.94 10.44 49.27
CA LEU A 27 28.52 10.46 48.93
C LEU A 27 28.39 10.46 47.40
N LEU A 28 28.06 9.30 46.82
CA LEU A 28 27.61 9.21 45.43
C LEU A 28 26.16 9.71 45.35
N PRO A 29 25.84 10.73 44.54
CA PRO A 29 24.45 11.07 44.27
C PRO A 29 23.83 9.91 43.48
N THR A 30 22.86 9.21 44.08
CA THR A 30 21.98 8.31 43.34
C THR A 30 21.17 9.16 42.38
N ALA A 31 21.55 9.16 41.10
CA ALA A 31 20.67 9.61 40.04
C ALA A 31 19.44 8.68 40.05
N VAL A 32 18.34 9.17 40.63
CA VAL A 32 17.03 8.58 40.39
C VAL A 32 16.69 8.97 38.97
N GLU A 33 17.01 8.11 38.01
CA GLU A 33 16.43 8.20 36.68
C GLU A 33 14.93 7.95 36.86
N THR A 34 14.16 9.02 36.93
CA THR A 34 12.74 8.96 36.64
C THR A 34 12.62 8.59 35.17
N ALA A 35 12.61 7.29 34.89
CA ALA A 35 12.14 6.75 33.63
C ALA A 35 10.69 7.23 33.49
N TRP A 36 10.48 8.24 32.65
CA TRP A 36 9.17 8.62 32.17
C TRP A 36 8.63 7.39 31.44
N GLY A 37 7.82 6.60 32.13
CA GLY A 37 7.28 5.36 31.57
C GLY A 37 6.55 5.69 30.28
N GLN A 38 7.08 5.22 29.15
CA GLN A 38 6.27 5.05 27.95
C GLN A 38 5.03 4.27 28.37
N SER A 39 3.84 4.81 28.10
CA SER A 39 2.61 4.06 28.26
C SER A 39 2.78 2.76 27.49
N THR A 40 2.75 1.62 28.17
CA THR A 40 3.20 0.35 27.59
C THR A 40 2.18 -0.22 26.57
N GLY A 41 1.12 0.52 26.26
CA GLY A 41 0.01 0.04 25.42
C GLY A 41 -0.84 -1.05 26.06
N TYR A 42 -0.53 -1.47 27.29
CA TYR A 42 -1.23 -2.49 28.07
C TYR A 42 -0.90 -2.36 29.56
N ARG A 43 -1.64 -3.11 30.40
CA ARG A 43 -1.34 -3.29 31.82
C ARG A 43 -1.19 -4.77 32.17
N LEU A 44 -0.09 -5.11 32.84
CA LEU A 44 0.16 -6.45 33.38
C LEU A 44 -0.60 -6.66 34.71
N ARG A 45 -1.31 -7.79 34.80
CA ARG A 45 -1.86 -8.38 36.02
C ARG A 45 -1.21 -9.74 36.26
N THR A 46 -1.41 -10.29 37.44
CA THR A 46 -0.85 -11.58 37.85
C THR A 46 -1.29 -12.72 36.91
N ASP A 47 -2.50 -12.63 36.36
CA ASP A 47 -3.16 -13.68 35.57
C ASP A 47 -3.52 -13.24 34.14
N ARG A 48 -3.32 -11.97 33.79
CA ARG A 48 -3.77 -11.44 32.49
C ARG A 48 -3.01 -10.18 32.04
N VAL A 49 -3.12 -9.89 30.77
CA VAL A 49 -2.77 -8.59 30.17
C VAL A 49 -4.06 -7.85 29.86
N GLU A 50 -4.17 -6.60 30.31
CA GLU A 50 -5.37 -5.78 30.11
C GLU A 50 -5.11 -4.64 29.13
N ILE A 51 -5.95 -4.58 28.09
CA ILE A 51 -6.00 -3.52 27.09
C ILE A 51 -7.44 -3.02 27.06
N GLN A 52 -7.70 -1.85 27.65
CA GLN A 52 -9.08 -1.40 27.87
C GLN A 52 -9.29 0.12 27.78
N THR A 53 -8.21 0.92 27.79
CA THR A 53 -8.31 2.38 27.78
C THR A 53 -7.86 2.93 26.44
N ARG A 54 -8.35 4.13 26.09
CA ARG A 54 -7.87 4.86 24.92
C ARG A 54 -6.35 5.04 24.92
N SER A 55 -5.76 5.33 26.07
CA SER A 55 -4.30 5.50 26.20
C SER A 55 -3.51 4.21 25.93
N HIS A 56 -4.09 3.04 26.23
CA HIS A 56 -3.48 1.76 25.86
C HIS A 56 -3.44 1.63 24.32
N TRP A 57 -4.58 1.80 23.65
CA TRP A 57 -4.67 1.68 22.19
C TRP A 57 -3.84 2.73 21.43
N GLN A 58 -3.75 3.96 21.92
CA GLN A 58 -2.97 5.03 21.28
C GLN A 58 -1.45 4.80 21.24
N THR A 59 -0.94 3.82 21.99
CA THR A 59 0.47 3.42 21.92
C THR A 59 0.74 2.52 20.70
N TRP A 60 -0.30 1.88 20.15
CA TRP A 60 -0.18 0.91 19.07
C TRP A 60 -0.10 1.61 17.72
N SER A 61 0.60 1.01 16.76
CA SER A 61 0.61 1.47 15.37
C SER A 61 -0.58 0.89 14.62
N PHE A 62 -1.26 1.73 13.85
CA PHE A 62 -2.36 1.32 12.98
C PHE A 62 -2.08 1.76 11.53
N PRO A 63 -2.54 1.00 10.53
CA PRO A 63 -2.53 1.46 9.16
C PRO A 63 -3.46 2.68 9.04
N GLY A 64 -2.90 3.88 8.90
CA GLY A 64 -3.64 5.12 8.65
C GLY A 64 -4.89 5.31 9.53
N ASP A 65 -5.98 5.72 8.90
CA ASP A 65 -7.25 6.10 9.55
C ASP A 65 -8.24 4.91 9.59
N MET A 66 -7.78 3.71 9.95
CA MET A 66 -8.58 2.47 9.90
C MET A 66 -9.31 2.11 11.21
N VAL A 67 -9.04 2.83 12.30
CA VAL A 67 -9.64 2.54 13.61
C VAL A 67 -10.14 3.80 14.30
N ASP A 68 -11.33 3.72 14.87
CA ASP A 68 -11.86 4.70 15.80
C ASP A 68 -11.67 4.20 17.25
N ILE A 69 -10.89 4.96 18.03
CA ILE A 69 -10.68 4.70 19.46
C ILE A 69 -11.62 5.61 20.24
N SER A 70 -12.66 5.03 20.83
CA SER A 70 -13.62 5.80 21.62
C SER A 70 -13.01 6.38 22.89
N ASN A 71 -13.65 7.40 23.46
CA ASN A 71 -13.26 7.95 24.75
C ASN A 71 -13.37 6.92 25.89
N ALA A 72 -14.23 5.91 25.75
CA ALA A 72 -14.41 4.83 26.70
C ALA A 72 -13.35 3.71 26.56
N GLY A 73 -12.45 3.80 25.56
CA GLY A 73 -11.40 2.81 25.34
C GLY A 73 -11.84 1.58 24.55
N SER A 74 -13.00 1.63 23.89
CA SER A 74 -13.38 0.65 22.87
C SER A 74 -12.70 1.00 21.54
N ILE A 75 -12.30 -0.03 20.80
CA ILE A 75 -11.81 0.08 19.43
C ILE A 75 -12.91 -0.36 18.47
N GLN A 76 -13.12 0.40 17.40
CA GLN A 76 -13.98 0.02 16.29
C GLN A 76 -13.21 0.17 14.99
N SER A 77 -13.35 -0.79 14.08
CA SER A 77 -12.86 -0.61 12.72
C SER A 77 -13.64 0.53 12.06
N LYS A 78 -12.96 1.44 11.38
CA LYS A 78 -13.63 2.33 10.45
C LYS A 78 -14.19 1.51 9.29
N PHE A 79 -15.45 1.75 8.98
CA PHE A 79 -16.14 1.06 7.89
C PHE A 79 -15.55 1.53 6.56
N VAL A 80 -15.06 0.58 5.75
CA VAL A 80 -14.73 0.85 4.35
C VAL A 80 -16.07 0.99 3.61
N GLU A 81 -16.26 2.11 2.91
CA GLU A 81 -17.52 2.43 2.25
C GLU A 81 -18.07 1.29 1.38
N SER A 82 -19.39 1.30 1.18
CA SER A 82 -20.09 0.41 0.26
C SER A 82 -19.44 0.49 -1.14
N PRO A 83 -19.43 -0.62 -1.93
CA PRO A 83 -18.84 -0.60 -3.27
C PRO A 83 -19.39 0.57 -4.09
N GLN A 84 -18.50 1.48 -4.50
CA GLN A 84 -18.83 2.57 -5.39
C GLN A 84 -18.26 2.28 -6.78
N ASN A 85 -18.94 2.77 -7.82
CA ASN A 85 -18.39 2.70 -9.17
C ASN A 85 -17.11 3.55 -9.25
N ALA A 86 -15.96 2.87 -9.22
CA ALA A 86 -14.63 3.48 -9.21
C ALA A 86 -14.33 4.31 -10.48
N ALA A 87 -15.10 4.09 -11.56
CA ALA A 87 -14.96 4.74 -12.85
C ALA A 87 -15.47 6.20 -12.85
N ARG A 88 -16.40 6.55 -11.95
CA ARG A 88 -17.09 7.87 -11.98
C ARG A 88 -16.17 9.06 -11.72
N ASN A 89 -15.09 8.89 -10.99
CA ASN A 89 -14.19 9.96 -10.57
C ASN A 89 -12.74 9.75 -11.01
N VAL A 90 -12.49 8.89 -12.00
CA VAL A 90 -11.13 8.58 -12.45
C VAL A 90 -10.38 9.82 -12.94
N ALA A 91 -11.09 10.79 -13.50
CA ALA A 91 -10.52 12.03 -14.01
C ALA A 91 -9.95 12.96 -12.92
N ASP A 92 -10.26 12.70 -11.64
CA ASP A 92 -9.73 13.44 -10.49
C ASP A 92 -8.31 13.00 -10.11
N PHE A 93 -7.88 11.83 -10.59
CA PHE A 93 -6.59 11.24 -10.25
C PHE A 93 -5.58 11.47 -11.37
N THR A 94 -4.38 11.91 -10.97
CA THR A 94 -3.24 12.08 -11.87
C THR A 94 -1.99 11.54 -11.21
N TYR A 95 -1.06 11.02 -12.00
CA TYR A 95 0.19 10.45 -11.52
C TYR A 95 1.31 10.65 -12.54
N GLU A 96 2.54 10.69 -12.05
CA GLU A 96 3.73 10.87 -12.88
C GLU A 96 4.04 9.58 -13.66
N ILE A 97 4.33 9.72 -14.95
CA ILE A 97 4.78 8.63 -15.82
C ILE A 97 6.15 8.96 -16.41
N ALA A 98 6.93 7.92 -16.71
CA ALA A 98 8.22 8.10 -17.35
C ALA A 98 8.05 8.68 -18.77
N GLY A 99 8.94 9.60 -19.17
CA GLY A 99 8.84 10.32 -20.45
C GLY A 99 8.76 9.43 -21.69
N ASN A 100 9.39 8.25 -21.65
CA ASN A 100 9.36 7.25 -22.73
C ASN A 100 8.00 6.54 -22.88
N LEU A 101 7.04 6.78 -21.98
CA LEU A 101 5.72 6.16 -21.99
C LEU A 101 4.64 7.03 -22.63
N ARG A 102 4.93 8.26 -23.05
CA ARG A 102 3.93 9.21 -23.62
C ARG A 102 3.00 8.54 -24.65
N ASP A 103 3.56 7.79 -25.58
CA ASP A 103 2.79 7.18 -26.68
C ASP A 103 1.90 6.00 -26.24
N GLN A 104 2.03 5.55 -24.98
CA GLN A 104 1.18 4.53 -24.38
C GLN A 104 -0.05 5.11 -23.66
N TYR A 105 -0.11 6.45 -23.51
CA TYR A 105 -1.11 7.18 -22.75
C TYR A 105 -1.66 8.34 -23.58
N ASP A 106 -2.80 8.13 -24.23
CA ASP A 106 -3.52 9.17 -24.99
C ASP A 106 -4.01 10.30 -24.07
N ASN A 107 -4.18 9.99 -22.79
CA ASN A 107 -4.56 10.89 -21.69
C ASN A 107 -3.36 11.53 -20.96
N SER A 108 -2.15 11.49 -21.53
CA SER A 108 -0.97 12.11 -20.93
C SER A 108 -0.86 13.62 -21.18
N PHE A 109 -0.30 14.34 -20.22
CA PHE A 109 -0.08 15.79 -20.29
C PHE A 109 1.21 16.20 -19.57
N THR A 110 1.77 17.35 -19.94
CA THR A 110 2.93 17.92 -19.24
C THR A 110 2.45 18.89 -18.16
N ALA A 111 2.81 18.67 -16.90
CA ALA A 111 2.52 19.58 -15.80
C ALA A 111 3.46 20.82 -15.81
N GLU A 112 3.14 21.83 -15.00
CA GLU A 112 3.90 23.09 -14.93
C GLU A 112 5.37 22.90 -14.54
N ASP A 113 5.68 21.87 -13.75
CA ASP A 113 7.03 21.50 -13.34
C ASP A 113 7.77 20.63 -14.38
N ASN A 114 7.24 20.58 -15.61
CA ASN A 114 7.77 19.84 -16.75
C ASN A 114 7.81 18.31 -16.56
N LYS A 115 6.98 17.78 -15.66
CA LYS A 115 6.76 16.34 -15.51
C LYS A 115 5.71 15.83 -16.48
N LEU A 116 5.92 14.62 -16.99
CA LEU A 116 4.90 13.91 -17.77
C LEU A 116 3.94 13.22 -16.79
N MET A 117 2.66 13.55 -16.91
CA MET A 117 1.59 13.02 -16.08
C MET A 117 0.61 12.25 -16.94
N ALA A 118 -0.05 11.24 -16.36
CA ALA A 118 -1.27 10.64 -16.88
C ALA A 118 -2.45 11.00 -15.98
N ARG A 119 -3.66 11.02 -16.54
CA ARG A 119 -4.92 11.23 -15.81
C ARG A 119 -5.78 9.98 -15.90
N GLY A 120 -6.40 9.53 -14.81
CA GLY A 120 -7.33 8.41 -14.90
C GLY A 120 -8.45 8.64 -15.92
N GLY A 121 -8.91 7.57 -16.57
CA GLY A 121 -9.87 7.60 -17.67
C GLY A 121 -9.51 6.61 -18.76
N VAL A 122 -9.90 6.94 -19.99
CA VAL A 122 -9.48 6.19 -21.18
C VAL A 122 -7.99 6.43 -21.42
N LYS A 123 -7.18 5.41 -21.16
CA LYS A 123 -5.73 5.41 -21.37
C LYS A 123 -5.37 5.34 -22.85
N LYS A 124 -6.09 4.49 -23.58
CA LYS A 124 -5.85 4.27 -25.01
C LYS A 124 -7.12 3.87 -25.72
N VAL A 125 -7.29 4.34 -26.95
CA VAL A 125 -8.46 3.97 -27.77
C VAL A 125 -8.09 3.89 -29.24
N GLY A 126 -8.47 2.79 -29.89
CA GLY A 126 -8.09 2.55 -31.29
C GLY A 126 -9.02 3.17 -32.32
N SER A 127 -10.25 3.54 -31.94
CA SER A 127 -11.27 4.07 -32.85
C SER A 127 -12.12 5.14 -32.17
N ARG A 128 -12.60 6.14 -32.93
CA ARG A 128 -13.47 7.24 -32.44
C ARG A 128 -13.08 7.81 -31.05
N PRO A 129 -11.85 8.31 -30.89
CA PRO A 129 -11.34 8.78 -29.59
C PRO A 129 -12.20 9.86 -28.92
N SER A 130 -12.88 10.71 -29.70
CA SER A 130 -13.76 11.76 -29.17
C SER A 130 -14.98 11.23 -28.40
N GLN A 131 -15.39 9.98 -28.64
CA GLN A 131 -16.51 9.35 -27.95
C GLN A 131 -16.06 8.52 -26.74
N ALA A 132 -14.78 8.19 -26.64
CA ALA A 132 -14.26 7.28 -25.62
C ALA A 132 -14.58 7.70 -24.17
N PRO A 133 -14.52 9.00 -23.78
CA PRO A 133 -14.86 9.42 -22.42
C PRO A 133 -16.31 9.13 -22.00
N LEU A 134 -17.23 8.95 -22.96
CA LEU A 134 -18.65 8.72 -22.68
C LEU A 134 -18.90 7.41 -21.93
N ILE A 135 -18.03 6.39 -22.09
CA ILE A 135 -18.21 5.12 -21.36
C ILE A 135 -18.04 5.25 -19.84
N LEU A 136 -17.50 6.39 -19.36
CA LEU A 136 -17.19 6.65 -17.96
C LEU A 136 -18.05 7.78 -17.35
N ASP A 137 -18.93 8.41 -18.13
CA ASP A 137 -19.72 9.57 -17.69
C ASP A 137 -20.93 9.19 -16.81
N GLY A 138 -21.32 7.91 -16.82
CA GLY A 138 -22.41 7.38 -16.04
C GLY A 138 -23.81 7.64 -16.60
N ASP A 139 -23.92 8.13 -17.83
CA ASP A 139 -25.17 8.27 -18.59
C ASP A 139 -25.36 7.02 -19.49
N PRO A 140 -26.41 6.21 -19.29
CA PRO A 140 -26.64 5.02 -20.10
C PRO A 140 -27.06 5.33 -21.55
N LEU A 141 -27.35 6.60 -21.87
CA LEU A 141 -27.73 7.03 -23.22
C LEU A 141 -26.55 7.53 -24.06
N THR A 142 -25.37 7.67 -23.46
CA THR A 142 -24.14 8.01 -24.17
C THR A 142 -23.28 6.76 -24.32
N PHE A 143 -22.54 6.67 -25.43
CA PHE A 143 -21.76 5.49 -25.73
C PHE A 143 -20.56 5.80 -26.62
N TRP A 144 -19.61 4.88 -26.58
CA TRP A 144 -18.57 4.76 -27.58
C TRP A 144 -18.91 3.59 -28.51
N GLU A 145 -18.74 3.80 -29.82
CA GLU A 145 -18.75 2.73 -30.80
C GLU A 145 -17.51 2.88 -31.70
N PRO A 146 -16.93 1.78 -32.21
CA PRO A 146 -15.89 1.88 -33.21
C PRO A 146 -16.45 2.34 -34.56
N SER A 147 -15.59 2.86 -35.44
CA SER A 147 -15.92 3.05 -36.85
C SER A 147 -15.89 1.71 -37.58
N PHE A 148 -16.87 1.48 -38.47
CA PHE A 148 -16.84 0.34 -39.39
C PHE A 148 -15.70 0.41 -40.41
N ASP A 149 -15.16 1.60 -40.64
CA ASP A 149 -14.00 1.81 -41.52
C ASP A 149 -12.67 1.44 -40.82
N ASP A 150 -12.66 1.34 -39.48
CA ASP A 150 -11.49 0.92 -38.74
C ASP A 150 -11.38 -0.61 -38.71
N PRO A 151 -10.18 -1.19 -38.89
CA PRO A 151 -10.00 -2.63 -38.77
C PRO A 151 -10.34 -3.08 -37.35
N SER A 152 -10.87 -4.29 -37.19
CA SER A 152 -11.34 -4.81 -35.90
C SER A 152 -10.28 -4.84 -34.80
N GLN A 153 -9.00 -4.89 -35.15
CA GLN A 153 -7.88 -4.78 -34.20
C GLN A 153 -7.83 -3.41 -33.47
N ASN A 154 -8.43 -2.38 -34.05
CA ASN A 154 -8.54 -1.04 -33.47
C ASN A 154 -9.80 -0.90 -32.60
N TRP A 155 -10.66 -1.91 -32.53
CA TRP A 155 -11.88 -1.91 -31.71
C TRP A 155 -11.50 -2.31 -30.28
N VAL A 156 -10.61 -1.52 -29.70
CA VAL A 156 -10.01 -1.72 -28.39
C VAL A 156 -10.05 -0.41 -27.62
N LEU A 157 -10.34 -0.52 -26.34
CA LEU A 157 -10.28 0.57 -25.40
C LEU A 157 -9.62 0.09 -24.11
N GLU A 158 -8.68 0.87 -23.61
CA GLU A 158 -7.95 0.63 -22.37
C GLU A 158 -8.34 1.69 -21.34
N ILE A 159 -8.76 1.26 -20.15
CA ILE A 159 -9.15 2.15 -19.05
C ILE A 159 -8.08 2.05 -17.96
N ASP A 160 -7.63 3.21 -17.50
CA ASP A 160 -6.78 3.35 -16.33
C ASP A 160 -7.53 4.13 -15.25
N LEU A 161 -7.69 3.55 -14.07
CA LEU A 161 -8.45 4.18 -12.98
C LEU A 161 -7.67 5.31 -12.28
N GLY A 162 -6.39 5.50 -12.64
CA GLY A 162 -5.51 6.57 -12.15
C GLY A 162 -5.08 6.39 -10.69
N ARG A 163 -5.50 5.31 -10.04
CA ARG A 163 -5.24 4.97 -8.64
C ARG A 163 -5.40 3.48 -8.40
N LEU A 164 -4.85 3.01 -7.28
CA LEU A 164 -5.13 1.67 -6.79
C LEU A 164 -6.58 1.58 -6.29
N VAL A 165 -7.31 0.57 -6.75
CA VAL A 165 -8.67 0.26 -6.30
C VAL A 165 -8.79 -1.23 -5.96
N SER A 166 -9.59 -1.56 -4.96
CA SER A 166 -10.02 -2.94 -4.72
C SER A 166 -11.30 -3.19 -5.52
N ALA A 167 -11.17 -3.38 -6.83
CA ALA A 167 -12.30 -3.69 -7.69
C ALA A 167 -12.66 -5.17 -7.54
N THR A 168 -13.94 -5.44 -7.29
CA THR A 168 -14.46 -6.81 -7.12
C THR A 168 -15.30 -7.27 -8.30
N ARG A 169 -15.70 -6.34 -9.18
CA ARG A 169 -16.56 -6.62 -10.33
C ARG A 169 -16.35 -5.58 -11.42
N ILE A 170 -16.44 -6.02 -12.67
CA ILE A 170 -16.62 -5.17 -13.84
C ILE A 170 -18.02 -5.39 -14.39
N VAL A 171 -18.76 -4.32 -14.64
CA VAL A 171 -20.05 -4.35 -15.33
C VAL A 171 -19.88 -3.67 -16.67
N LEU A 172 -20.19 -4.39 -17.75
CA LEU A 172 -20.20 -3.87 -19.11
C LEU A 172 -21.65 -3.70 -19.56
N HIS A 173 -22.01 -2.47 -19.93
CA HIS A 173 -23.29 -2.14 -20.54
C HIS A 173 -23.08 -1.83 -22.03
N PHE A 174 -23.79 -2.52 -22.90
CA PHE A 174 -23.97 -2.15 -24.30
C PHE A 174 -25.16 -1.22 -24.43
N ALA A 175 -25.04 -0.20 -25.29
CA ALA A 175 -26.11 0.72 -25.58
C ALA A 175 -27.38 0.00 -26.06
N ASP A 176 -28.53 0.51 -25.68
CA ASP A 176 -29.82 0.05 -26.21
C ASP A 176 -29.93 0.34 -27.71
N ASP A 177 -29.41 1.50 -28.11
CA ASP A 177 -29.31 1.93 -29.50
C ASP A 177 -28.04 1.37 -30.14
N GLY A 178 -28.17 0.27 -30.89
CA GLY A 178 -27.10 -0.36 -31.65
C GLY A 178 -27.00 -1.88 -31.44
N ASP A 179 -26.14 -2.51 -32.24
CA ASP A 179 -25.80 -3.91 -32.08
C ASP A 179 -24.68 -4.04 -31.04
N PRO A 180 -24.81 -4.92 -30.03
CA PRO A 180 -23.73 -5.18 -29.10
C PRO A 180 -22.61 -5.91 -29.85
N PHE A 181 -21.39 -5.89 -29.30
CA PHE A 181 -20.33 -6.71 -29.89
C PHE A 181 -20.76 -8.18 -29.90
N LEU A 182 -20.74 -8.76 -31.10
CA LEU A 182 -21.04 -10.18 -31.30
C LEU A 182 -20.11 -11.06 -30.46
N GLN A 183 -18.84 -10.66 -30.36
CA GLN A 183 -17.89 -11.25 -29.42
C GLN A 183 -16.95 -10.19 -28.87
N PHE A 184 -16.57 -10.33 -27.61
CA PHE A 184 -15.56 -9.49 -26.97
C PHE A 184 -14.75 -10.29 -25.94
N ARG A 185 -13.59 -9.73 -25.57
CA ARG A 185 -12.77 -10.19 -24.46
C ARG A 185 -12.50 -9.02 -23.53
N LEU A 186 -12.58 -9.28 -22.23
CA LEU A 186 -12.28 -8.34 -21.18
C LEU A 186 -11.00 -8.79 -20.46
N HIS A 187 -10.03 -7.88 -20.41
CA HIS A 187 -8.77 -8.11 -19.74
C HIS A 187 -8.59 -7.09 -18.60
N ALA A 188 -7.95 -7.51 -17.51
CA ALA A 188 -7.60 -6.66 -16.39
C ALA A 188 -6.15 -6.87 -15.96
N ALA A 189 -5.57 -5.86 -15.32
CA ALA A 189 -4.22 -5.90 -14.75
C ALA A 189 -4.24 -5.27 -13.35
N ALA A 190 -3.35 -5.71 -12.45
CA ALA A 190 -3.26 -5.19 -11.08
C ALA A 190 -2.54 -3.83 -10.98
N GLY A 191 -2.27 -3.19 -12.12
CA GLY A 191 -1.44 -1.99 -12.23
C GLY A 191 0.05 -2.30 -12.35
N GLN A 192 0.88 -1.26 -12.40
CA GLN A 192 2.33 -1.39 -12.38
C GLN A 192 2.83 -1.74 -10.98
N ASN A 193 3.90 -2.51 -10.88
CA ASN A 193 4.47 -2.91 -9.59
C ASN A 193 4.91 -1.67 -8.79
N PRO A 194 4.30 -1.36 -7.63
CA PRO A 194 4.62 -0.15 -6.86
C PRO A 194 5.99 -0.21 -6.17
N PHE A 195 6.67 -1.37 -6.16
CA PHE A 195 7.92 -1.61 -5.45
C PHE A 195 9.11 -1.98 -6.39
N GLY A 196 8.94 -1.94 -7.71
CA GLY A 196 9.92 -2.45 -8.68
C GLY A 196 10.59 -1.39 -9.57
N THR A 197 11.92 -1.41 -9.64
CA THR A 197 12.74 -0.65 -10.61
C THR A 197 12.81 -1.30 -12.00
N SER A 198 12.02 -2.35 -12.28
CA SER A 198 12.23 -3.28 -13.40
C SER A 198 11.23 -3.22 -14.56
N ASP A 199 10.07 -2.57 -14.46
CA ASP A 199 9.11 -2.40 -15.57
C ASP A 199 8.83 -0.93 -15.95
N ARG A 200 9.88 -0.10 -16.04
CA ARG A 200 9.77 1.24 -16.67
C ARG A 200 9.33 1.22 -18.14
N SER A 201 9.02 0.05 -18.69
CA SER A 201 8.36 -0.16 -19.99
C SER A 201 6.90 0.29 -19.98
N GLY A 202 6.28 0.43 -18.81
CA GLY A 202 4.86 0.72 -18.68
C GLY A 202 3.95 -0.43 -19.12
N ALA A 203 4.52 -1.61 -19.37
CA ALA A 203 3.80 -2.80 -19.79
C ALA A 203 2.97 -3.33 -18.62
N LEU A 204 1.68 -3.54 -18.86
CA LEU A 204 0.75 -4.11 -17.89
C LEU A 204 0.55 -5.59 -18.19
N ASP A 205 0.62 -6.42 -17.16
CA ASP A 205 0.33 -7.85 -17.24
C ASP A 205 -1.18 -8.08 -17.25
N TYR A 206 -1.76 -7.98 -18.44
CA TYR A 206 -3.18 -8.19 -18.67
C TYR A 206 -3.54 -9.67 -18.66
N VAL A 207 -4.49 -10.06 -17.81
CA VAL A 207 -5.11 -11.39 -17.80
C VAL A 207 -6.55 -11.32 -18.28
N LEU A 208 -7.03 -12.40 -18.90
CA LEU A 208 -8.42 -12.53 -19.33
C LEU A 208 -9.32 -12.73 -18.10
N VAL A 209 -10.27 -11.82 -17.88
CA VAL A 209 -11.22 -11.88 -16.75
C VAL A 209 -12.66 -12.06 -17.19
N GLY A 210 -12.95 -11.91 -18.48
CA GLY A 210 -14.31 -12.04 -18.99
C GLY A 210 -14.40 -11.97 -20.50
N GLY A 211 -15.61 -12.14 -21.01
CA GLY A 211 -15.90 -12.11 -22.44
C GLY A 211 -17.02 -13.06 -22.82
N THR A 212 -17.27 -13.15 -24.12
CA THR A 212 -18.28 -14.04 -24.71
C THR A 212 -17.66 -15.35 -25.17
N THR A 213 -18.28 -16.49 -24.86
CA THR A 213 -17.92 -17.81 -25.41
C THR A 213 -18.76 -18.20 -26.62
N GLN A 214 -19.86 -17.51 -26.86
CA GLN A 214 -20.77 -17.66 -28.01
C GLN A 214 -21.18 -16.27 -28.54
N PRO A 215 -21.67 -16.18 -29.79
CA PRO A 215 -22.14 -14.92 -30.34
C PRO A 215 -23.23 -14.25 -29.47
N ASN A 216 -22.98 -13.03 -29.01
CA ASN A 216 -23.96 -12.20 -28.33
C ASN A 216 -24.85 -11.45 -29.33
N ARG A 217 -26.16 -11.63 -29.26
CA ARG A 217 -27.13 -10.94 -30.13
C ARG A 217 -28.06 -10.00 -29.37
N GLU A 218 -28.27 -10.26 -28.08
CA GLU A 218 -29.36 -9.64 -27.32
C GLU A 218 -28.89 -9.12 -25.96
N GLN A 219 -27.92 -9.77 -25.31
CA GLN A 219 -27.51 -9.39 -23.96
C GLN A 219 -26.82 -8.02 -23.98
N ARG A 220 -27.33 -7.11 -23.15
CA ARG A 220 -26.83 -5.74 -23.01
C ARG A 220 -26.01 -5.52 -21.75
N GLU A 221 -26.16 -6.35 -20.74
CA GLU A 221 -25.44 -6.22 -19.48
C GLU A 221 -24.65 -7.48 -19.18
N PHE A 222 -23.37 -7.32 -18.87
CA PHE A 222 -22.48 -8.40 -18.44
C PHE A 222 -21.81 -8.02 -17.13
N GLU A 223 -21.88 -8.91 -16.15
CA GLU A 223 -21.18 -8.79 -14.88
C GLU A 223 -20.06 -9.83 -14.81
N PHE A 224 -18.84 -9.37 -14.49
CA PHE A 224 -17.67 -10.22 -14.31
C PHE A 224 -17.09 -9.96 -12.93
N ASP A 225 -17.22 -10.94 -12.03
CA ASP A 225 -16.55 -10.90 -10.73
C ASP A 225 -15.03 -11.04 -10.93
N LEU A 226 -14.27 -10.24 -10.18
CA LEU A 226 -12.83 -10.24 -10.22
C LEU A 226 -12.27 -11.07 -9.07
N GLU A 227 -11.51 -12.09 -9.42
CA GLU A 227 -10.61 -12.75 -8.47
C GLU A 227 -9.34 -11.92 -8.32
N PRO A 228 -8.75 -11.83 -7.10
CA PRO A 228 -7.43 -11.23 -6.93
C PRO A 228 -6.43 -11.86 -7.90
N LEU A 229 -5.77 -11.02 -8.70
CA LEU A 229 -4.86 -11.49 -9.75
C LEU A 229 -3.57 -12.10 -9.19
N ASP A 230 -3.21 -11.74 -7.95
CA ASP A 230 -2.06 -12.26 -7.23
C ASP A 230 -2.51 -13.25 -6.14
N SER A 231 -1.91 -14.45 -6.14
CA SER A 231 -2.00 -15.36 -5.01
C SER A 231 -1.13 -14.83 -3.87
N TYR A 232 -1.72 -14.49 -2.73
CA TYR A 232 -0.95 -14.33 -1.49
C TYR A 232 -0.54 -15.71 -0.97
N ALA A 233 0.63 -15.80 -0.33
CA ALA A 233 0.97 -17.00 0.42
C ALA A 233 -0.03 -17.16 1.57
N GLU A 234 -0.55 -18.37 1.82
CA GLU A 234 -1.53 -18.64 2.90
C GLU A 234 -1.05 -18.16 4.29
N GLU A 235 0.25 -17.93 4.45
CA GLU A 235 0.91 -17.43 5.66
C GLU A 235 0.94 -15.89 5.79
N TRP A 236 0.42 -15.13 4.81
CA TRP A 236 0.34 -13.68 4.90
C TRP A 236 -0.76 -13.27 5.89
N THR A 237 -0.36 -12.63 7.00
CA THR A 237 -1.26 -12.21 8.08
C THR A 237 -1.42 -10.70 8.21
N GLY A 238 -0.92 -9.93 7.23
CA GLY A 238 -0.90 -8.47 7.25
C GLY A 238 0.41 -7.89 7.77
#